data_AF-A0A5E8H6Y9-F1
#
_entry.id   AF-A0A5E8H6Y9-F1
#
_cell.length_a   1.000
_cell.length_b   1.000
_cell.length_c   1.000
_cell.angle_alpha   90.00
_cell.angle_beta   90.00
_cell.angle_gamma   90.00
#
_symmetry.space_group_name_H-M   'P 1'
#
loop_
_entity.id
_entity.type
_entity.pdbx_description
1 polymer ?
#
loop_
_entity_poly.entity_id
_entity_poly.type
_entity_poly.pdbx_seq_one_letter_code
_entity_poly.pdbx_strand_id
1 'polypeptide(L)'
;MKYSVSHKGEIAQAVKIFGGTKTVKPGTKNLVVDLPKQLTEEQVEHYKARGVTFQKGAAKAKANQSTTKNGKTKTGQSDQNITALKAKVEQAEKAVAAAKTDETKAKAQEFLDEANKALTNAQSGS
;
A
#
# COMPACT_ATOMS: atom_id res chain seq x y z
N MET A 1 8.11 8.30 -0.05
CA MET A 1 6.78 7.79 -0.54
C MET A 1 6.96 6.38 -1.05
N LYS A 2 6.19 5.40 -0.54
CA LYS A 2 6.39 3.99 -0.91
C LYS A 2 5.61 3.61 -2.17
N TYR A 3 6.30 2.99 -3.12
CA TYR A 3 5.74 2.41 -4.33
C TYR A 3 6.08 0.92 -4.40
N SER A 4 5.15 0.13 -4.91
CA SER A 4 5.42 -1.25 -5.32
C SER A 4 5.83 -1.26 -6.79
N VAL A 5 7.01 -1.80 -7.09
CA VAL A 5 7.61 -1.84 -8.42
C VAL A 5 7.58 -3.26 -8.95
N SER A 6 7.15 -3.39 -10.20
CA SER A 6 7.30 -4.61 -10.97
C SER A 6 8.00 -4.31 -12.28
N HIS A 7 8.85 -5.22 -12.75
CA HIS A 7 9.61 -5.05 -13.97
C HIS A 7 9.50 -6.30 -14.84
N LYS A 8 8.85 -6.12 -15.99
CA LYS A 8 8.62 -7.14 -17.01
C LYS A 8 9.47 -6.93 -18.27
N GLY A 9 10.29 -5.88 -18.32
CA GLY A 9 11.22 -5.63 -19.42
C GLY A 9 12.45 -6.54 -19.35
N GLU A 10 13.25 -6.53 -20.42
CA GLU A 10 14.46 -7.35 -20.56
C GLU A 10 15.71 -6.68 -19.94
N ILE A 11 15.70 -5.36 -19.77
CA ILE A 11 16.89 -4.58 -19.36
C ILE A 11 16.67 -3.98 -17.98
N ALA A 12 17.62 -4.19 -17.06
CA ALA A 12 17.56 -3.62 -15.72
C ALA A 12 17.39 -2.08 -15.74
N GLN A 13 16.55 -1.56 -14.85
CA GLN A 13 16.24 -0.13 -14.76
C GLN A 13 16.71 0.46 -13.44
N ALA A 14 17.42 1.58 -13.50
CA ALA A 14 17.83 2.33 -12.32
C ALA A 14 16.71 3.27 -11.87
N VAL A 15 16.28 3.14 -10.62
CA VAL A 15 15.22 3.95 -10.01
C VAL A 15 15.80 4.76 -8.87
N LYS A 16 15.62 6.08 -8.90
CA LYS A 16 16.09 6.96 -7.83
C LYS A 16 15.15 6.84 -6.62
N ILE A 17 15.70 6.47 -5.48
CA ILE A 17 14.98 6.21 -4.22
C ILE A 17 15.52 7.10 -3.10
N PHE A 18 14.85 7.10 -1.96
CA PHE A 18 15.33 7.76 -0.76
C PHE A 18 16.65 7.09 -0.32
N GLY A 19 17.72 7.88 -0.22
CA GLY A 19 19.06 7.38 0.11
C GLY A 19 19.90 6.86 -1.06
N GLY A 20 19.46 7.01 -2.32
CA GLY A 20 20.33 6.73 -3.48
C GLY A 20 19.59 6.21 -4.72
N THR A 21 20.20 5.26 -5.40
CA THR A 21 19.64 4.63 -6.62
C THR A 21 19.49 3.13 -6.40
N LYS A 22 18.32 2.59 -6.75
CA LYS A 22 18.02 1.16 -6.70
C LYS A 22 17.94 0.61 -8.11
N THR A 23 18.69 -0.45 -8.39
CA THR A 23 18.59 -1.17 -9.66
C THR A 23 17.47 -2.21 -9.58
N VAL A 24 16.48 -2.07 -10.45
CA VAL A 24 15.34 -2.99 -10.61
C VAL A 24 15.66 -3.95 -11.76
N LYS A 25 15.84 -5.24 -11.44
CA LYS A 25 16.23 -6.26 -12.42
C LYS A 25 15.02 -6.76 -13.23
N PRO A 26 15.23 -7.26 -14.47
CA PRO A 26 14.19 -7.99 -15.21
C PRO A 26 13.58 -9.10 -14.37
N GLY A 27 12.26 -9.24 -14.41
CA GLY A 27 11.50 -10.23 -13.63
C GLY A 27 11.20 -9.85 -12.18
N THR A 28 11.63 -8.68 -11.71
CA THR A 28 11.34 -8.19 -10.35
C THR A 28 9.82 -8.01 -10.17
N LYS A 29 9.25 -8.55 -9.08
CA LYS A 29 7.83 -8.41 -8.73
C LYS A 29 7.70 -7.90 -7.30
N ASN A 30 6.79 -6.95 -7.07
CA ASN A 30 6.41 -6.47 -5.74
C ASN A 30 7.59 -5.86 -4.94
N LEU A 31 8.56 -5.24 -5.62
CA LEU A 31 9.66 -4.56 -4.95
C LEU A 31 9.17 -3.25 -4.35
N VAL A 32 9.22 -3.13 -3.02
CA VAL A 32 8.87 -1.87 -2.35
C VAL A 32 10.06 -0.93 -2.40
N VAL A 33 9.86 0.25 -2.97
CA VAL A 33 10.84 1.33 -3.03
C VAL A 33 10.26 2.58 -2.39
N ASP A 34 11.07 3.33 -1.65
CA ASP A 34 10.68 4.64 -1.15
C ASP A 34 11.26 5.72 -2.07
N LEU A 35 10.43 6.53 -2.70
CA LEU A 35 10.86 7.63 -3.55
C LEU A 35 10.80 8.96 -2.79
N PRO A 36 11.78 9.87 -3.00
CA PRO A 36 11.80 11.18 -2.35
C PRO A 36 10.71 12.11 -2.90
N LYS A 37 10.33 11.97 -4.18
CA LYS A 37 9.22 12.71 -4.79
C LYS A 37 8.16 11.78 -5.37
N GLN A 38 6.96 12.32 -5.60
CA GLN A 38 5.93 11.65 -6.38
C GLN A 38 6.37 11.54 -7.85
N LEU A 39 6.19 10.35 -8.44
CA LEU A 39 6.38 10.15 -9.88
C LEU A 39 5.33 10.97 -10.64
N THR A 40 5.76 11.73 -11.64
CA THR A 40 4.86 12.39 -12.57
C THR A 40 4.30 11.37 -13.56
N GLU A 41 3.17 11.69 -14.19
CA GLU A 41 2.50 10.79 -15.14
C GLU A 41 3.43 10.42 -16.31
N GLU A 42 4.19 11.39 -16.82
CA GLU A 42 5.23 11.20 -17.85
C GLU A 42 6.32 10.22 -17.41
N GLN A 43 6.75 10.30 -16.14
CA GLN A 43 7.75 9.37 -15.61
C GLN A 43 7.17 7.96 -15.51
N VAL A 44 5.92 7.83 -15.06
CA VAL A 44 5.23 6.55 -14.99
C VAL A 44 5.10 5.94 -16.39
N GLU A 45 4.75 6.71 -17.41
CA GLU A 45 4.69 6.25 -18.80
C GLU A 45 6.05 5.85 -19.35
N HIS A 46 7.09 6.67 -19.14
CA HIS A 46 8.45 6.35 -19.57
C HIS A 46 8.95 5.04 -18.94
N TYR A 47 8.69 4.82 -17.65
CA TYR A 47 9.02 3.57 -16.98
C TYR A 47 8.19 2.40 -17.50
N LYS A 48 6.89 2.62 -17.77
CA LYS A 48 5.98 1.60 -18.30
C LYS A 48 6.38 1.16 -19.71
N ALA A 49 6.82 2.09 -20.55
CA ALA A 49 7.39 1.80 -21.87
C ALA A 49 8.64 0.90 -21.78
N ARG A 50 9.41 1.04 -20.70
CA ARG A 50 10.57 0.18 -20.38
C ARG A 50 10.18 -1.08 -19.58
N GLY A 51 8.89 -1.35 -19.44
CA GLY A 51 8.36 -2.52 -18.75
C GLY A 51 8.37 -2.42 -17.21
N VAL A 52 8.66 -1.26 -16.63
CA VAL A 52 8.61 -0.99 -15.18
C VAL A 52 7.29 -0.34 -14.81
N THR A 53 6.56 -0.92 -13.87
CA THR A 53 5.32 -0.33 -13.34
C THR A 53 5.49 0.06 -11.87
N PHE A 54 4.97 1.23 -11.52
CA PHE A 54 4.96 1.76 -10.16
C PHE A 54 3.51 1.85 -9.67
N GLN A 55 3.21 1.18 -8.56
CA GLN A 55 1.89 1.24 -7.94
C GLN A 55 1.99 2.03 -6.63
N LYS A 56 1.31 3.18 -6.58
CA LYS A 56 1.19 4.02 -5.37
C LYS A 56 0.16 3.38 -4.45
N GLY A 57 0.60 2.76 -3.36
CA GLY A 57 -0.30 2.06 -2.45
C GLY A 57 0.39 0.87 -1.80
N ALA A 58 0.10 0.70 -0.52
CA ALA A 58 0.71 -0.26 0.40
C ALA A 58 1.00 -1.63 -0.21
N ALA A 59 2.10 -2.22 0.25
CA ALA A 59 2.45 -3.62 0.05
C ALA A 59 1.21 -4.52 0.21
N LYS A 60 0.68 -5.03 -0.90
CA LYS A 60 0.03 -6.34 -0.93
C LYS A 60 0.73 -7.18 -1.99
N ALA A 61 1.41 -8.21 -1.50
CA ALA A 61 1.93 -9.27 -2.34
C ALA A 61 0.75 -10.05 -2.93
N LYS A 62 0.80 -10.20 -4.26
CA LYS A 62 0.13 -11.15 -5.17
C LYS A 62 -1.41 -11.21 -5.23
N ALA A 63 -1.94 -10.72 -6.35
CA ALA A 63 -2.57 -11.54 -7.42
C ALA A 63 -2.71 -10.65 -8.66
N ASN A 64 -1.82 -10.75 -9.65
CA ASN A 64 -2.12 -11.38 -10.94
C ASN A 64 -3.62 -11.55 -11.28
N GLN A 65 -4.23 -10.49 -11.82
CA GLN A 65 -5.22 -10.50 -12.91
C GLN A 65 -5.08 -9.11 -13.54
N SER A 66 -4.39 -8.92 -14.66
CA SER A 66 -4.92 -9.11 -16.02
C SER A 66 -6.38 -8.67 -16.12
N THR A 67 -6.62 -7.60 -16.90
CA THR A 67 -7.83 -7.36 -17.71
C THR A 67 -9.17 -7.50 -16.98
N THR A 68 -10.00 -6.46 -16.87
CA THR A 68 -10.82 -6.00 -18.01
C THR A 68 -11.55 -4.70 -17.67
N LYS A 69 -11.74 -3.89 -18.71
CA LYS A 69 -12.94 -3.09 -18.97
C LYS A 69 -14.20 -3.74 -18.37
N ASN A 70 -15.04 -2.93 -17.69
CA ASN A 70 -16.43 -3.24 -17.30
C ASN A 70 -16.70 -4.56 -16.57
N GLY A 71 -17.13 -4.50 -15.30
CA GLY A 71 -17.72 -5.69 -14.67
C GLY A 71 -17.93 -5.59 -13.17
N LYS A 72 -19.02 -4.95 -12.77
CA LYS A 72 -19.77 -5.20 -11.52
C LYS A 72 -19.57 -6.64 -11.00
N THR A 73 -18.90 -6.85 -9.86
CA THR A 73 -19.20 -7.98 -8.95
C THR A 73 -18.80 -7.63 -7.51
N LYS A 74 -19.76 -7.89 -6.63
CA LYS A 74 -19.89 -7.44 -5.25
C LYS A 74 -19.93 -8.72 -4.41
N THR A 75 -18.79 -9.32 -4.08
CA THR A 75 -18.75 -10.54 -3.23
C THR A 75 -17.39 -10.89 -2.61
N GLY A 76 -16.39 -9.99 -2.64
CA GLY A 76 -15.06 -10.25 -2.04
C GLY A 76 -14.50 -9.15 -1.15
N GLN A 77 -15.32 -8.14 -0.82
CA GLN A 77 -14.86 -6.95 -0.09
C GLN A 77 -14.77 -7.15 1.42
N SER A 78 -15.56 -8.06 2.02
CA SER A 78 -15.68 -8.16 3.49
C SER A 78 -14.42 -8.70 4.17
N ASP A 79 -13.82 -9.79 3.69
CA ASP A 79 -12.60 -10.39 4.26
C ASP A 79 -11.36 -9.52 4.14
N GLN A 80 -11.21 -8.83 3.00
CA GLN A 80 -10.12 -7.88 2.78
C GLN A 80 -10.26 -6.64 3.68
N ASN A 81 -11.49 -6.22 3.99
CA ASN A 81 -11.76 -5.12 4.91
C ASN A 81 -11.46 -5.50 6.34
N ILE A 82 -11.91 -6.67 6.82
CA ILE A 82 -11.65 -7.13 8.20
C ILE A 82 -10.14 -7.23 8.45
N THR A 83 -9.38 -7.78 7.50
CA THR A 83 -7.91 -7.88 7.63
C THR A 83 -7.24 -6.50 7.71
N ALA A 84 -7.69 -5.54 6.89
CA ALA A 84 -7.17 -4.17 6.92
C ALA A 84 -7.55 -3.42 8.21
N LEU A 85 -8.74 -3.68 8.75
CA LEU A 85 -9.23 -3.07 9.98
C LEU A 85 -8.50 -3.63 11.21
N LYS A 86 -8.21 -4.93 11.26
CA LYS A 86 -7.35 -5.53 12.30
C LYS A 86 -5.96 -4.89 12.34
N ALA A 87 -5.35 -4.65 11.17
CA ALA A 87 -4.06 -3.98 11.10
C ALA A 87 -4.11 -2.51 11.56
N LYS A 88 -5.25 -1.82 11.37
CA LYS A 88 -5.46 -0.47 11.90
C LYS A 88 -5.59 -0.44 13.42
N VAL A 89 -6.30 -1.42 14.00
CA VAL A 89 -6.39 -1.57 15.46
C VAL A 89 -5.00 -1.76 16.06
N GLU A 90 -4.19 -2.66 15.51
CA GLU A 90 -2.83 -2.92 16.01
C GLU A 90 -1.90 -1.68 15.87
N GLN A 91 -2.06 -0.89 14.80
CA GLN A 91 -1.35 0.39 14.67
C GLN A 91 -1.80 1.43 15.68
N ALA A 92 -3.10 1.51 15.93
CA ALA A 92 -3.67 2.43 16.91
C ALA A 92 -3.23 2.08 18.33
N GLU A 93 -3.15 0.79 18.69
CA GLU A 93 -2.61 0.32 19.96
C GLU A 93 -1.15 0.75 20.15
N LYS A 94 -0.33 0.59 19.11
CA LYS A 94 1.07 1.06 19.14
C LYS A 94 1.15 2.58 19.23
N ALA A 95 0.24 3.32 18.61
CA ALA A 95 0.21 4.78 18.69
C ALA A 95 -0.17 5.27 20.10
N VAL A 96 -1.13 4.63 20.76
CA VAL A 96 -1.50 4.91 22.17
C VAL A 96 -0.34 4.59 23.10
N ALA A 97 0.34 3.45 22.89
CA ALA A 97 1.48 3.04 23.68
C ALA A 97 2.73 3.93 23.45
N ALA A 98 2.90 4.48 22.25
CA ALA A 98 4.01 5.36 21.90
C ALA A 98 3.76 6.84 22.23
N ALA A 99 2.52 7.23 22.54
CA ALA A 99 2.16 8.59 22.87
C ALA A 99 2.82 9.04 24.19
N LYS A 100 3.51 10.18 24.16
CA LYS A 100 4.25 10.74 25.30
C LYS A 100 3.57 11.95 25.94
N THR A 101 2.48 12.43 25.36
CA THR A 101 1.71 13.59 25.85
C THR A 101 0.24 13.23 25.92
N ASP A 102 -0.50 13.80 26.87
CA ASP A 102 -1.93 13.54 27.03
C ASP A 102 -2.75 13.86 25.78
N GLU A 103 -2.39 14.92 25.05
CA GLU A 103 -3.08 15.29 23.80
C GLU A 103 -2.84 14.27 22.67
N THR A 104 -1.62 13.73 22.55
CA THR A 104 -1.34 12.68 21.56
C THR A 104 -1.96 11.35 21.96
N LYS A 105 -2.04 11.09 23.27
CA LYS A 105 -2.68 9.89 23.81
C LYS A 105 -4.19 9.92 23.57
N ALA A 106 -4.84 11.06 23.81
CA ALA A 106 -6.27 11.25 23.52
C ALA A 106 -6.60 11.01 22.04
N LYS A 107 -5.85 11.65 21.12
CA LYS A 107 -6.03 11.47 19.66
C LYS A 107 -5.77 10.03 19.22
N ALA A 108 -4.77 9.36 19.79
CA ALA A 108 -4.48 7.96 19.49
C ALA A 108 -5.57 7.02 20.05
N GLN A 109 -6.13 7.35 21.21
CA GLN A 109 -7.21 6.60 21.85
C GLN A 109 -8.51 6.73 21.03
N GLU A 110 -8.84 7.91 20.52
CA GLU A 110 -9.99 8.11 19.62
C GLU A 110 -9.81 7.32 18.31
N PHE A 111 -8.59 7.30 17.76
CA PHE A 111 -8.28 6.51 16.57
C PHE A 111 -8.38 5.00 16.82
N LEU A 112 -8.03 4.54 18.02
CA LEU A 112 -8.18 3.16 18.47
C LEU A 112 -9.67 2.77 18.58
N ASP A 113 -10.49 3.62 19.19
CA ASP A 113 -11.94 3.40 19.31
C ASP A 113 -12.60 3.33 17.95
N GLU A 114 -12.29 4.26 17.05
CA GLU A 114 -12.83 4.28 15.69
C GLU A 114 -12.41 3.05 14.88
N ALA A 115 -11.16 2.60 15.02
CA ALA A 115 -10.67 1.40 14.38
C ALA A 115 -11.37 0.13 14.89
N ASN A 116 -11.60 0.02 16.21
CA ASN A 116 -12.33 -1.09 16.82
C ASN A 116 -13.81 -1.10 16.46
N LYS A 117 -14.45 0.07 16.41
CA LYS A 117 -15.84 0.23 15.98
C LYS A 117 -16.02 -0.15 14.51
N ALA A 118 -15.10 0.27 13.64
CA ALA A 118 -15.10 -0.11 12.24
C ALA A 118 -14.86 -1.63 12.05
N LEU A 119 -13.95 -2.22 12.84
CA LEU A 119 -13.71 -3.67 12.84
C LEU A 119 -14.96 -4.45 13.27
N THR A 120 -15.60 -4.02 14.36
CA THR A 120 -16.82 -4.64 14.88
C THR A 120 -17.96 -4.55 13.86
N ASN A 121 -18.21 -3.36 13.29
CA ASN A 121 -19.23 -3.19 12.25
C ASN A 121 -18.98 -4.04 11.00
N ALA A 122 -17.71 -4.25 10.64
CA ALA A 122 -17.33 -5.12 9.53
C ALA A 122 -17.53 -6.61 9.86
N GLN A 123 -17.41 -7.01 11.13
CA GLN A 123 -17.64 -8.39 11.58
C GLN A 123 -19.12 -8.71 11.83
N SER A 124 -19.92 -7.74 12.29
CA SER A 124 -21.35 -7.90 12.56
C SER A 124 -22.24 -7.82 11.31
N GLY A 125 -21.69 -7.39 10.18
CA GLY A 125 -22.39 -7.27 8.89
C GLY A 125 -22.24 -8.47 7.95
N SER A 126 -21.81 -9.63 8.46
CA SER A 126 -21.74 -10.91 7.73
C SER A 126 -22.91 -11.82 8.08
#